data_AF-A0A0G1RL82-F1
#
_entry.id   AF-A0A0G1RL82-F1
#
_cell.length_a   1.000
_cell.length_b   1.000
_cell.length_c   1.000
_cell.angle_alpha   90.00
_cell.angle_beta   90.00
_cell.angle_gamma   90.00
#
_symmetry.space_group_name_H-M   'P 1'
#
loop_
_entity.id
_entity.type
_entity.pdbx_description
1 polymer ?
#
loop_
_entity_poly.entity_id
_entity_poly.type
_entity_poly.pdbx_seq_one_letter_code
_entity_poly.pdbx_strand_id
1 'polypeptide(L)'
;MKLRTLEETDIYQKTVLYRSAYDIGVKQIAGGDYVVKDDSRIRASLKTLEYLINNECKIVVLTYVKRPDGKIVESLRTSPHAKSLSALLGKPVRKMDDCIGDEVRKAISDLKAGEVVMLENVRFHPEEMIDDDKFAKELTYGCDLVVFDGFPQAHRAHASTTGILRHLPNCAGFYLESEVAALSRLTSAPQKPFTIIIGGEKISDKIDAINNLYDVADAILVGGGVANVFMKAKGIDVGSSFVEDVFVDLVRTPTEPKFL
;
A
#
# COMPACT_ATOMS: atom_id res chain seq x y z
N MET A 1 10.26 14.57 -6.37
CA MET A 1 9.10 15.23 -5.71
C MET A 1 9.41 15.32 -4.23
N LYS A 2 9.30 16.49 -3.59
CA LYS A 2 9.48 16.60 -2.14
C LYS A 2 8.14 16.29 -1.46
N LEU A 3 8.08 15.23 -0.66
CA LEU A 3 6.94 14.94 0.20
C LEU A 3 6.95 15.88 1.41
N ARG A 4 5.77 16.27 1.89
CA ARG A 4 5.65 16.85 3.25
C ARG A 4 5.74 15.70 4.24
N THR A 5 6.67 15.76 5.18
CA THR A 5 6.90 14.69 6.16
C THR A 5 6.15 14.96 7.46
N LEU A 6 6.01 13.93 8.30
CA LEU A 6 5.50 14.04 9.66
C LEU A 6 6.31 15.02 10.51
N GLU A 7 7.64 15.01 10.37
CA GLU A 7 8.56 15.84 11.15
C GLU A 7 8.45 17.33 10.79
N GLU A 8 8.04 17.65 9.56
CA GLU A 8 7.81 19.02 9.08
C GLU A 8 6.37 19.52 9.32
N THR A 9 5.51 18.71 9.96
CA THR A 9 4.08 19.00 10.14
C THR A 9 3.76 19.20 11.62
N ASP A 10 3.03 20.27 11.94
CA ASP A 10 2.44 20.42 13.28
C ASP A 10 1.35 19.37 13.47
N ILE A 11 1.58 18.40 14.37
CA ILE A 11 0.68 17.27 14.63
C ILE A 11 0.21 17.21 16.08
N TYR A 12 0.74 18.05 16.97
CA TYR A 12 0.52 17.90 18.42
C TYR A 12 -0.97 17.95 18.75
N GLN A 13 -1.45 16.92 19.47
CA GLN A 13 -2.85 16.75 19.89
C GLN A 13 -3.90 16.70 18.77
N LYS A 14 -3.50 16.56 17.50
CA LYS A 14 -4.44 16.47 16.37
C LYS A 14 -5.13 15.12 16.28
N THR A 15 -6.33 15.12 15.71
CA THR A 15 -7.02 13.91 15.27
C THR A 15 -6.54 13.56 13.88
N VAL A 16 -5.86 12.43 13.75
CA VAL A 16 -5.18 12.00 12.54
C VAL A 16 -5.95 10.88 11.86
N LEU A 17 -6.35 11.11 10.61
CA LEU A 17 -6.78 10.06 9.70
C LEU A 17 -5.53 9.37 9.13
N TYR A 18 -5.20 8.22 9.67
CA TYR A 18 -4.04 7.41 9.26
C TYR A 18 -4.44 6.42 8.16
N ARG A 19 -4.03 6.69 6.91
CA ARG A 19 -4.32 5.82 5.76
C ARG A 19 -3.25 4.74 5.62
N SER A 20 -3.58 3.53 6.05
CA SER A 20 -2.62 2.40 6.21
C SER A 20 -2.57 1.43 5.02
N ALA A 21 -1.49 0.64 4.93
CA ALA A 21 -1.30 -0.32 3.83
C ALA A 21 -1.93 -1.71 4.03
N TYR A 22 -2.90 -1.89 4.96
CA TYR A 22 -3.30 -3.20 5.51
C TYR A 22 -4.17 -4.09 4.59
N ASP A 23 -3.90 -4.11 3.29
CA ASP A 23 -4.45 -5.11 2.36
C ASP A 23 -3.81 -6.49 2.56
N ILE A 24 -4.16 -7.12 3.68
CA ILE A 24 -3.61 -8.38 4.17
C ILE A 24 -4.74 -9.41 4.21
N GLY A 25 -4.52 -10.58 3.60
CA GLY A 25 -5.48 -11.68 3.69
C GLY A 25 -5.50 -12.31 5.08
N VAL A 26 -6.61 -12.94 5.43
CA VAL A 26 -6.79 -13.61 6.72
C VAL A 26 -6.80 -15.13 6.56
N LYS A 27 -6.49 -15.85 7.63
CA LYS A 27 -6.68 -17.29 7.77
C LYS A 27 -7.62 -17.56 8.94
N GLN A 28 -8.52 -18.51 8.77
CA GLN A 28 -9.35 -18.98 9.87
C GLN A 28 -8.51 -19.86 10.80
N ILE A 29 -8.69 -19.71 12.10
CA ILE A 29 -8.03 -20.51 13.15
C ILE A 29 -9.05 -21.40 13.86
N ALA A 30 -8.56 -22.34 14.66
CA ALA A 30 -9.40 -23.14 15.54
C ALA A 30 -10.26 -22.22 16.44
N GLY A 31 -11.56 -22.51 16.53
CA GLY A 31 -12.54 -21.66 17.22
C GLY A 31 -13.33 -20.72 16.31
N GLY A 32 -13.05 -20.70 15.00
CA GLY A 32 -13.84 -19.94 14.02
C GLY A 32 -13.39 -18.49 13.81
N ASP A 33 -12.44 -18.02 14.62
CA ASP A 33 -11.81 -16.71 14.50
C ASP A 33 -10.92 -16.59 13.26
N TYR A 34 -10.61 -15.34 12.88
CA TYR A 34 -9.68 -15.01 11.80
C TYR A 34 -8.46 -14.28 12.33
N VAL A 35 -7.29 -14.59 11.77
CA VAL A 35 -6.03 -13.88 12.01
C VAL A 35 -5.40 -13.47 10.69
N VAL A 36 -4.62 -12.39 10.69
CA VAL A 36 -3.85 -11.97 9.50
C VAL A 36 -2.82 -13.04 9.11
N LYS A 37 -2.61 -13.24 7.81
CA LYS A 37 -1.64 -14.22 7.28
C LYS A 37 -0.18 -13.78 7.46
N ASP A 38 0.06 -12.48 7.33
CA ASP A 38 1.38 -11.85 7.41
C ASP A 38 1.20 -10.45 8.00
N ASP A 39 1.85 -10.17 9.14
CA ASP A 39 1.74 -8.90 9.85
C ASP A 39 2.80 -7.86 9.43
N SER A 40 3.64 -8.17 8.43
CA SER A 40 4.72 -7.31 7.93
C SER A 40 4.28 -5.87 7.66
N ARG A 41 3.12 -5.68 7.01
CA ARG A 41 2.56 -4.34 6.73
C ARG A 41 2.06 -3.60 7.96
N ILE A 42 1.60 -4.31 8.99
CA ILE A 42 1.20 -3.71 10.28
C ILE A 42 2.46 -3.33 11.07
N ARG A 43 3.51 -4.14 11.01
CA ARG A 43 4.80 -3.81 11.62
C ARG A 43 5.44 -2.57 10.97
N ALA A 44 5.37 -2.45 9.65
CA ALA A 44 5.92 -1.31 8.91
C ALA A 44 5.31 0.04 9.36
N SER A 45 4.05 0.04 9.79
CA SER A 45 3.37 1.24 10.29
C SER A 45 3.64 1.61 11.74
N LEU A 46 4.24 0.72 12.55
CA LEU A 46 4.39 0.95 13.99
C LEU A 46 5.18 2.22 14.29
N LYS A 47 6.26 2.48 13.54
CA LYS A 47 7.06 3.69 13.69
C LYS A 47 6.22 4.96 13.55
N THR A 48 5.33 5.00 12.55
CA THR A 48 4.43 6.14 12.34
C THR A 48 3.43 6.27 13.49
N LEU A 49 2.78 5.18 13.87
CA LEU A 49 1.75 5.18 14.92
C LEU A 49 2.33 5.55 16.29
N GLU A 50 3.49 5.01 16.65
CA GLU A 50 4.19 5.36 17.90
C GLU A 50 4.57 6.83 17.93
N TYR A 51 5.05 7.40 16.82
CA TYR A 51 5.36 8.81 16.72
C TYR A 51 4.12 9.69 16.92
N LEU A 52 2.99 9.33 16.31
CA LEU A 52 1.71 10.03 16.50
C LEU A 52 1.25 9.96 17.97
N ILE A 53 1.34 8.79 18.61
CA ILE A 53 0.97 8.60 20.02
C ILE A 53 1.85 9.45 20.94
N ASN A 54 3.16 9.48 20.70
CA ASN A 54 4.10 10.28 21.48
C ASN A 54 3.87 11.79 21.34
N ASN A 55 3.17 12.22 20.29
CA ASN A 55 2.73 13.60 20.06
C ASN A 55 1.25 13.83 20.47
N GLU A 56 0.71 12.97 21.34
CA GLU A 56 -0.64 13.06 21.89
C GLU A 56 -1.76 13.06 20.84
N CYS A 57 -1.50 12.57 19.62
CA CYS A 57 -2.49 12.49 18.57
C CYS A 57 -3.59 11.46 18.91
N LYS A 58 -4.79 11.70 18.39
CA LYS A 58 -5.89 10.73 18.34
C LYS A 58 -5.88 10.06 16.98
N ILE A 59 -5.88 8.74 16.89
CA ILE A 59 -5.59 8.06 15.62
C ILE A 59 -6.82 7.32 15.10
N VAL A 60 -7.23 7.65 13.87
CA VAL A 60 -8.29 7.00 13.11
C VAL A 60 -7.64 6.23 11.96
N VAL A 61 -7.59 4.90 12.06
CA VAL A 61 -6.97 4.04 11.04
C VAL A 61 -7.98 3.69 9.95
N LEU A 62 -7.66 4.06 8.71
CA LEU A 62 -8.41 3.73 7.51
C LEU A 62 -7.62 2.76 6.63
N THR A 63 -8.28 1.69 6.17
CA THR A 63 -7.69 0.69 5.27
C THR A 63 -8.73 0.06 4.35
N TYR A 64 -8.26 -0.67 3.34
CA TYR A 64 -9.07 -1.67 2.66
C TYR A 64 -8.45 -3.05 2.75
N VAL A 65 -9.27 -4.08 2.63
CA VAL A 65 -8.85 -5.48 2.53
C VAL A 65 -9.44 -6.09 1.26
N LYS A 66 -8.57 -6.51 0.34
CA LYS A 66 -8.94 -7.15 -0.93
C LYS A 66 -10.00 -6.37 -1.71
N ARG A 67 -10.86 -7.07 -2.45
CA ARG A 67 -11.83 -6.50 -3.40
C ARG A 67 -13.20 -7.13 -3.12
N PRO A 68 -13.98 -6.51 -2.23
CA PRO A 68 -15.33 -6.95 -1.91
C PRO A 68 -16.42 -6.32 -2.80
N ASP A 69 -16.04 -5.52 -3.80
CA ASP A 69 -16.93 -4.90 -4.80
C ASP A 69 -18.14 -4.15 -4.19
N GLY A 70 -17.91 -3.36 -3.14
CA GLY A 70 -18.95 -2.56 -2.49
C GLY A 70 -19.94 -3.37 -1.67
N LYS A 71 -19.58 -4.59 -1.24
CA LYS A 71 -20.43 -5.47 -0.43
C LYS A 71 -19.72 -5.86 0.85
N ILE A 72 -20.49 -6.09 1.91
CA ILE A 72 -19.94 -6.64 3.15
C ILE A 72 -19.58 -8.11 2.92
N VAL A 73 -18.32 -8.46 3.21
CA VAL A 73 -17.81 -9.83 3.17
C VAL A 73 -17.13 -10.12 4.50
N GLU A 74 -17.67 -11.06 5.27
CA GLU A 74 -17.22 -11.34 6.65
C GLU A 74 -15.72 -11.68 6.75
N SER A 75 -15.18 -12.42 5.78
CA SER A 75 -13.75 -12.76 5.73
C SER A 75 -12.84 -11.57 5.35
N LEU A 76 -13.41 -10.43 4.96
CA LEU A 76 -12.69 -9.22 4.55
C LEU A 76 -12.90 -8.04 5.51
N ARG A 77 -13.44 -8.29 6.72
CA ARG A 77 -13.51 -7.30 7.79
C ARG A 77 -12.13 -6.95 8.34
N THR A 78 -12.01 -5.78 8.95
CA THR A 78 -10.78 -5.30 9.59
C THR A 78 -10.58 -5.80 11.02
N SER A 79 -11.54 -6.56 11.59
CA SER A 79 -11.44 -7.08 12.96
C SER A 79 -10.12 -7.84 13.24
N PRO A 80 -9.63 -8.72 12.35
CA PRO A 80 -8.35 -9.42 12.54
C PRO A 80 -7.15 -8.46 12.53
N HIS A 81 -7.21 -7.42 11.70
CA HIS A 81 -6.17 -6.39 11.59
C HIS A 81 -6.13 -5.51 12.83
N ALA A 82 -7.29 -5.13 13.38
CA ALA A 82 -7.38 -4.36 14.63
C ALA A 82 -6.81 -5.16 15.81
N LYS A 83 -7.17 -6.45 15.93
CA LYS A 83 -6.60 -7.37 16.95
C LYS A 83 -5.08 -7.47 16.81
N SER A 84 -4.57 -7.66 15.59
CA SER A 84 -3.13 -7.76 15.32
C SER A 84 -2.40 -6.45 15.63
N LEU A 85 -2.92 -5.30 15.21
CA LEU A 85 -2.35 -4.00 15.53
C LEU A 85 -2.32 -3.76 17.04
N SER A 86 -3.41 -4.08 17.75
CA SER A 86 -3.49 -3.93 19.20
C SER A 86 -2.42 -4.74 19.93
N ALA A 87 -2.20 -5.99 19.51
CA ALA A 87 -1.17 -6.85 20.08
C ALA A 87 0.25 -6.31 19.80
N LEU A 88 0.51 -5.82 18.58
CA LEU A 88 1.81 -5.29 18.19
C LEU A 88 2.14 -3.95 18.85
N LEU A 89 1.13 -3.08 19.02
CA LEU A 89 1.27 -1.76 19.62
C LEU A 89 1.30 -1.83 21.16
N GLY A 90 0.87 -2.94 21.76
CA GLY A 90 0.71 -3.07 23.21
C GLY A 90 -0.37 -2.15 23.79
N LYS A 91 -1.33 -1.74 22.97
CA LYS A 91 -2.40 -0.79 23.34
C LYS A 91 -3.75 -1.25 22.76
N PRO A 92 -4.87 -0.95 23.43
CA PRO A 92 -6.20 -1.21 22.88
C PRO A 92 -6.40 -0.48 21.55
N VAL A 93 -6.92 -1.19 20.55
CA VAL A 93 -7.40 -0.62 19.29
C VAL A 93 -8.90 -0.86 19.22
N ARG A 94 -9.70 0.20 19.31
CA ARG A 94 -11.16 0.10 19.16
C ARG A 94 -11.48 -0.19 17.69
N LYS A 95 -12.33 -1.17 17.41
CA LYS A 95 -12.76 -1.51 16.05
C LYS A 95 -14.19 -1.02 15.80
N MET A 96 -14.45 -0.47 14.62
CA MET A 96 -15.78 -0.05 14.16
C MET A 96 -16.31 -0.98 13.06
N ASP A 97 -17.63 -1.17 12.99
CA ASP A 97 -18.29 -2.00 11.97
C ASP A 97 -18.60 -1.26 10.66
N ASP A 98 -18.29 0.03 10.61
CA ASP A 98 -18.34 0.87 9.42
C ASP A 98 -17.13 1.86 9.42
N CYS A 99 -16.97 2.62 8.34
CA CYS A 99 -16.00 3.71 8.18
C CYS A 99 -16.65 5.10 8.12
N ILE A 100 -17.98 5.18 8.07
CA ILE A 100 -18.76 6.42 8.13
C ILE A 100 -19.99 6.23 9.05
N GLY A 101 -20.79 7.28 9.22
CA GLY A 101 -22.04 7.24 9.99
C GLY A 101 -21.89 7.62 11.47
N ASP A 102 -23.02 7.74 12.17
CA ASP A 102 -23.08 8.38 13.49
C ASP A 102 -22.28 7.64 14.57
N GLU A 103 -22.22 6.31 14.51
CA GLU A 103 -21.40 5.54 15.44
C GLU A 103 -19.90 5.80 15.26
N VAL A 104 -19.44 5.94 14.01
CA VAL A 104 -18.05 6.30 13.70
C VAL A 104 -17.75 7.71 14.15
N ARG A 105 -18.63 8.67 13.84
CA ARG A 105 -18.48 10.08 14.28
C ARG A 105 -18.38 10.19 15.79
N LYS A 106 -19.24 9.48 16.52
CA LYS A 106 -19.20 9.41 17.99
C LYS A 106 -17.92 8.76 18.50
N ALA A 107 -17.49 7.66 17.89
CA ALA A 107 -16.25 7.01 18.28
C ALA A 107 -15.02 7.92 18.11
N ILE A 108 -14.97 8.70 17.02
CA ILE A 108 -13.91 9.68 16.77
C ILE A 108 -13.99 10.83 17.78
N SER A 109 -15.17 11.37 18.07
CA SER A 109 -15.32 12.46 19.06
C SER A 109 -14.93 12.04 20.47
N ASP A 110 -15.15 10.77 20.82
CA ASP A 110 -14.86 10.22 22.13
C ASP A 110 -13.37 9.86 22.32
N LEU A 111 -12.56 9.89 21.24
CA LEU A 111 -11.13 9.55 21.31
C LEU A 111 -10.37 10.49 22.24
N LYS A 112 -9.53 9.90 23.08
CA LYS A 112 -8.55 10.60 23.91
C LYS A 112 -7.17 10.54 23.27
N ALA A 113 -6.27 11.43 23.72
CA ALA A 113 -4.89 11.47 23.26
C ALA A 113 -4.23 10.08 23.37
N GLY A 114 -3.57 9.65 22.29
CA GLY A 114 -2.89 8.36 22.19
C GLY A 114 -3.81 7.14 21.99
N GLU A 115 -5.13 7.33 21.92
CA GLU A 115 -6.07 6.25 21.59
C GLU A 115 -6.17 6.02 20.08
N VAL A 116 -6.47 4.78 19.71
CA VAL A 116 -6.54 4.32 18.32
C VAL A 116 -7.90 3.69 18.06
N VAL A 117 -8.56 4.14 17.01
CA VAL A 117 -9.73 3.46 16.42
C VAL A 117 -9.37 2.96 15.02
N MET A 118 -9.81 1.76 14.67
CA MET A 118 -9.72 1.20 13.33
C MET A 118 -11.12 1.13 12.72
N LEU A 119 -11.28 1.78 11.58
CA LEU A 119 -12.50 1.77 10.79
C LEU A 119 -12.66 0.45 10.03
N GLU A 120 -13.87 0.17 9.57
CA GLU A 120 -14.13 -0.99 8.72
C GLU A 120 -13.51 -0.81 7.31
N ASN A 121 -13.43 -1.92 6.58
CA ASN A 121 -12.94 -1.99 5.21
C ASN A 121 -13.65 -0.98 4.30
N VAL A 122 -12.94 0.09 3.91
CA VAL A 122 -13.51 1.18 3.11
C VAL A 122 -14.07 0.73 1.76
N ARG A 123 -13.61 -0.41 1.22
CA ARG A 123 -14.16 -0.98 -0.03
C ARG A 123 -15.51 -1.67 0.13
N PHE A 124 -16.06 -1.78 1.33
CA PHE A 124 -17.47 -2.15 1.51
C PHE A 124 -18.42 -1.06 1.00
N HIS A 125 -17.93 0.17 0.81
CA HIS A 125 -18.65 1.24 0.15
C HIS A 125 -18.24 1.31 -1.33
N PRO A 126 -19.17 1.19 -2.29
CA PRO A 126 -18.85 1.28 -3.72
C PRO A 126 -18.23 2.62 -4.13
N GLU A 127 -18.56 3.69 -3.39
CA GLU A 127 -18.07 5.06 -3.55
C GLU A 127 -16.53 5.16 -3.49
N GLU A 128 -15.89 4.24 -2.75
CA GLU A 128 -14.43 4.15 -2.65
C GLU A 128 -13.76 4.01 -4.01
N MET A 129 -14.31 3.15 -4.88
CA MET A 129 -13.67 2.74 -6.13
C MET A 129 -13.81 3.79 -7.25
N ILE A 130 -14.71 4.76 -7.07
CA ILE A 130 -15.01 5.81 -8.05
C ILE A 130 -14.46 7.18 -7.63
N ASP A 131 -13.66 7.25 -6.57
CA ASP A 131 -13.13 8.50 -5.98
C ASP A 131 -14.25 9.53 -5.72
N ASP A 132 -15.38 9.07 -5.14
CA ASP A 132 -16.49 9.95 -4.83
C ASP A 132 -16.09 10.98 -3.76
N ASP A 133 -16.24 12.25 -4.12
CA ASP A 133 -15.81 13.38 -3.29
C ASP A 133 -16.65 13.55 -2.02
N LYS A 134 -17.94 13.21 -2.07
CA LYS A 134 -18.80 13.29 -0.87
C LYS A 134 -18.40 12.22 0.14
N PHE A 135 -18.16 11.01 -0.33
CA PHE A 135 -17.68 9.92 0.49
C PHE A 135 -16.29 10.20 1.05
N ALA A 136 -15.36 10.73 0.23
CA ALA A 136 -14.05 11.18 0.69
C ALA A 136 -14.16 12.22 1.80
N LYS A 137 -15.06 13.20 1.67
CA LYS A 137 -15.33 14.20 2.70
C LYS A 137 -15.87 13.57 3.99
N GLU A 138 -16.80 12.62 3.89
CA GLU A 138 -17.34 11.89 5.04
C GLU A 138 -16.26 11.09 5.78
N LEU A 139 -15.33 10.44 5.07
CA LEU A 139 -14.19 9.73 5.67
C LEU A 139 -13.26 10.63 6.47
N THR A 140 -13.22 11.93 6.16
CA THR A 140 -12.39 12.92 6.87
C THR A 140 -13.07 13.57 8.06
N TYR A 141 -14.33 13.22 8.35
CA TYR A 141 -15.10 13.85 9.41
C TYR A 141 -14.41 13.71 10.79
N GLY A 142 -14.34 14.83 11.52
CA GLY A 142 -13.76 14.87 12.87
C GLY A 142 -12.23 14.70 12.91
N CYS A 143 -11.55 14.65 11.76
CA CYS A 143 -10.11 14.59 11.65
C CYS A 143 -9.53 15.97 11.24
N ASP A 144 -8.31 16.26 11.69
CA ASP A 144 -7.61 17.52 11.42
C ASP A 144 -6.52 17.38 10.33
N LEU A 145 -6.00 16.16 10.15
CA LEU A 145 -4.86 15.86 9.29
C LEU A 145 -4.96 14.44 8.71
N VAL A 146 -4.54 14.27 7.46
CA VAL A 146 -4.28 12.94 6.88
C VAL A 146 -2.79 12.61 6.98
N VAL A 147 -2.49 11.45 7.56
CA VAL A 147 -1.16 10.84 7.44
C VAL A 147 -1.28 9.67 6.48
N PHE A 148 -0.68 9.83 5.30
CA PHE A 148 -0.72 8.80 4.26
C PHE A 148 0.47 7.88 4.37
N ASP A 149 0.22 6.60 4.63
CA ASP A 149 1.27 5.58 4.78
C ASP A 149 0.98 4.34 3.91
N GLY A 150 0.03 4.44 2.99
CA GLY A 150 -0.39 3.36 2.09
C GLY A 150 0.40 3.30 0.78
N PHE A 151 1.74 3.20 0.79
CA PHE A 151 2.54 3.25 -0.44
C PHE A 151 2.09 2.27 -1.55
N PRO A 152 1.86 0.97 -1.28
CA PRO A 152 1.40 0.03 -2.31
C PRO A 152 0.05 0.41 -2.92
N GLN A 153 -0.73 1.26 -2.25
CA GLN A 153 -2.04 1.72 -2.70
C GLN A 153 -2.01 3.12 -3.32
N ALA A 154 -0.89 3.84 -3.26
CA ALA A 154 -0.77 5.23 -3.71
C ALA A 154 -0.97 5.42 -5.23
N HIS A 155 -0.83 4.35 -6.03
CA HIS A 155 -1.06 4.37 -7.48
C HIS A 155 -2.54 4.35 -7.88
N ARG A 156 -3.47 4.26 -6.92
CA ARG A 156 -4.91 4.17 -7.19
C ARG A 156 -5.59 5.51 -6.91
N ALA A 157 -6.47 5.93 -7.80
CA ALA A 157 -7.34 7.10 -7.59
C ALA A 157 -8.68 6.64 -6.99
N HIS A 158 -8.77 6.64 -5.67
CA HIS A 158 -9.90 6.20 -4.86
C HIS A 158 -10.22 7.26 -3.81
N ALA A 159 -11.42 7.17 -3.20
CA ALA A 159 -11.83 8.14 -2.18
C ALA A 159 -10.86 8.14 -0.99
N SER A 160 -10.48 6.96 -0.49
CA SER A 160 -9.52 6.80 0.61
C SER A 160 -8.07 7.05 0.22
N THR A 161 -7.75 7.24 -1.07
CA THR A 161 -6.37 7.48 -1.51
C THR A 161 -6.14 8.92 -1.96
N THR A 162 -6.79 9.33 -3.04
CA THR A 162 -6.69 10.68 -3.62
C THR A 162 -7.77 11.60 -3.07
N GLY A 163 -8.95 11.06 -2.75
CA GLY A 163 -10.10 11.83 -2.29
C GLY A 163 -9.88 12.56 -0.97
N ILE A 164 -9.53 11.83 0.08
CA ILE A 164 -9.31 12.39 1.43
C ILE A 164 -8.26 13.51 1.44
N LEU A 165 -7.30 13.48 0.51
CA LEU A 165 -6.23 14.47 0.41
C LEU A 165 -6.72 15.84 -0.10
N ARG A 166 -7.91 15.89 -0.73
CA ARG A 166 -8.55 17.15 -1.16
C ARG A 166 -9.21 17.90 -0.01
N HIS A 167 -9.54 17.22 1.08
CA HIS A 167 -10.35 17.78 2.17
C HIS A 167 -9.56 18.20 3.39
N LEU A 168 -8.39 17.59 3.62
CA LEU A 168 -7.56 17.88 4.78
C LEU A 168 -6.11 18.16 4.38
N PRO A 169 -5.37 18.95 5.19
CA PRO A 169 -3.92 18.93 5.14
C PRO A 169 -3.40 17.49 5.23
N ASN A 170 -2.30 17.21 4.56
CA ASN A 170 -1.75 15.87 4.52
C ASN A 170 -0.22 15.87 4.57
N CYS A 171 0.32 14.76 5.07
CA CYS A 171 1.75 14.46 5.08
C CYS A 171 1.98 12.95 4.89
N ALA A 172 3.21 12.59 4.54
CA ALA A 172 3.66 11.23 4.42
C ALA A 172 3.97 10.63 5.79
N GLY A 173 3.49 9.41 6.04
CA GLY A 173 4.01 8.57 7.11
C GLY A 173 5.42 8.04 6.79
N PHE A 174 6.09 7.47 7.80
CA PHE A 174 7.47 7.02 7.63
C PHE A 174 7.62 5.85 6.66
N TYR A 175 6.62 4.99 6.53
CA TYR A 175 6.68 3.88 5.58
C TYR A 175 6.61 4.42 4.15
N LEU A 176 5.65 5.29 3.84
CA LEU A 176 5.56 5.98 2.54
C LEU A 176 6.84 6.74 2.21
N GLU A 177 7.33 7.53 3.16
CA GLU A 177 8.56 8.30 2.98
C GLU A 177 9.75 7.41 2.63
N SER A 178 9.92 6.30 3.37
CA SER A 178 11.02 5.37 3.13
C SER A 178 10.96 4.69 1.77
N GLU A 179 9.76 4.32 1.30
CA GLU A 179 9.54 3.70 -0.01
C GLU A 179 9.82 4.69 -1.14
N VAL A 180 9.31 5.92 -1.03
CA VAL A 180 9.57 6.97 -2.03
C VAL A 180 11.04 7.37 -2.05
N ALA A 181 11.71 7.44 -0.91
CA ALA A 181 13.15 7.71 -0.84
C ALA A 181 13.98 6.57 -1.44
N ALA A 182 13.60 5.30 -1.19
CA ALA A 182 14.25 4.15 -1.80
C ALA A 182 14.11 4.18 -3.33
N LEU A 183 12.89 4.35 -3.85
CA LEU A 183 12.65 4.42 -5.29
C LEU A 183 13.32 5.62 -5.96
N SER A 184 13.29 6.79 -5.32
CA SER A 184 13.94 7.99 -5.86
C SER A 184 15.45 7.80 -6.00
N ARG A 185 16.10 7.12 -5.05
CA ARG A 185 17.53 6.76 -5.15
C ARG A 185 17.80 5.82 -6.31
N LEU A 186 16.94 4.83 -6.53
CA LEU A 186 17.08 3.85 -7.62
C LEU A 186 16.89 4.48 -9.00
N THR A 187 16.00 5.47 -9.14
CA THR A 187 15.67 6.07 -10.44
C THR A 187 16.47 7.31 -10.80
N SER A 188 16.95 8.09 -9.81
CA SER A 188 17.61 9.37 -10.09
C SER A 188 19.14 9.29 -10.14
N ALA A 189 19.74 8.51 -9.25
CA ALA A 189 21.20 8.37 -9.14
C ALA A 189 21.57 7.06 -8.44
N PRO A 190 21.33 5.89 -9.07
CA PRO A 190 21.63 4.61 -8.45
C PRO A 190 23.14 4.45 -8.24
N GLN A 191 23.52 3.77 -7.15
CA GLN A 191 24.91 3.37 -6.96
C GLN A 191 25.32 2.36 -8.02
N LYS A 192 26.50 2.56 -8.61
CA LYS A 192 27.01 1.73 -9.71
C LYS A 192 28.02 0.68 -9.22
N PRO A 193 28.02 -0.53 -9.82
CA PRO A 193 27.13 -0.97 -10.89
C PRO A 193 25.68 -1.21 -10.41
N PHE A 194 24.70 -0.69 -11.13
CA PHE A 194 23.28 -0.87 -10.85
C PHE A 194 22.73 -2.03 -11.67
N THR A 195 22.48 -3.15 -10.99
CA THR A 195 21.95 -4.37 -11.60
C THR A 195 20.49 -4.56 -11.25
N ILE A 196 19.65 -4.75 -12.25
CA ILE A 196 18.24 -5.10 -12.09
C ILE A 196 18.10 -6.62 -12.25
N ILE A 197 17.34 -7.25 -11.35
CA ILE A 197 16.99 -8.67 -11.47
C ILE A 197 15.49 -8.75 -11.71
N ILE A 198 15.12 -9.38 -12.83
CA ILE A 198 13.73 -9.50 -13.27
C ILE A 198 13.37 -10.97 -13.30
N GLY A 199 12.26 -11.30 -12.65
CA GLY A 199 11.69 -12.63 -12.66
C GLY A 199 10.17 -12.58 -12.75
N GLY A 200 9.56 -13.74 -12.50
CA GLY A 200 8.11 -13.95 -12.61
C GLY A 200 7.75 -14.81 -13.81
N GLU A 201 6.45 -14.91 -14.06
CA GLU A 201 5.90 -15.78 -15.11
C GLU A 201 5.70 -15.03 -16.44
N LYS A 202 5.28 -13.76 -16.37
CA LYS A 202 4.87 -12.95 -17.52
C LYS A 202 5.72 -11.69 -17.68
N ILE A 203 6.26 -11.49 -18.87
CA ILE A 203 7.01 -10.28 -19.26
C ILE A 203 6.06 -9.09 -19.42
N SER A 204 4.82 -9.33 -19.89
CA SER A 204 3.80 -8.28 -20.05
C SER A 204 3.56 -7.46 -18.79
N ASP A 205 3.59 -8.10 -17.61
CA ASP A 205 3.45 -7.45 -16.31
C ASP A 205 4.67 -6.62 -15.87
N LYS A 206 5.75 -6.60 -16.66
CA LYS A 206 7.06 -6.03 -16.28
C LYS A 206 7.65 -5.06 -17.30
N ILE A 207 7.18 -5.06 -18.55
CA ILE A 207 7.75 -4.25 -19.63
C ILE A 207 7.86 -2.77 -19.27
N ASP A 208 6.82 -2.18 -18.69
CA ASP A 208 6.86 -0.75 -18.33
C ASP A 208 7.91 -0.47 -17.26
N ALA A 209 8.06 -1.36 -16.27
CA ALA A 209 9.10 -1.23 -15.25
C ALA A 209 10.51 -1.41 -15.85
N ILE A 210 10.67 -2.33 -16.81
CA ILE A 210 11.92 -2.52 -17.55
C ILE A 210 12.29 -1.25 -18.29
N ASN A 211 11.37 -0.72 -19.10
CA ASN A 211 11.60 0.46 -19.92
C ASN A 211 11.99 1.67 -19.05
N ASN A 212 11.33 1.86 -17.92
CA ASN A 212 11.62 2.98 -17.01
C ASN A 212 12.98 2.87 -16.31
N LEU A 213 13.50 1.66 -16.13
CA LEU A 213 14.77 1.43 -15.42
C LEU A 213 15.93 1.10 -16.38
N TYR A 214 15.63 0.90 -17.66
CA TYR A 214 16.59 0.51 -18.69
C TYR A 214 17.75 1.49 -18.81
N ASP A 215 17.44 2.79 -18.82
CA ASP A 215 18.43 3.85 -19.02
C ASP A 215 19.43 3.94 -17.86
N VAL A 216 18.97 3.65 -16.65
CA VAL A 216 19.76 3.79 -15.42
C VAL A 216 20.51 2.51 -15.01
N ALA A 217 20.09 1.35 -15.51
CA ALA A 217 20.74 0.07 -15.26
C ALA A 217 22.07 -0.06 -16.01
N ASP A 218 23.06 -0.66 -15.35
CA ASP A 218 24.30 -1.12 -15.98
C ASP A 218 24.15 -2.58 -16.47
N ALA A 219 23.31 -3.37 -15.80
CA ALA A 219 23.00 -4.74 -16.18
C ALA A 219 21.55 -5.12 -15.80
N ILE A 220 20.95 -6.01 -16.59
CA ILE A 220 19.62 -6.57 -16.36
C ILE A 220 19.74 -8.09 -16.45
N LEU A 221 19.54 -8.76 -15.31
CA LEU A 221 19.50 -10.22 -15.19
C LEU A 221 18.06 -10.69 -15.30
N VAL A 222 17.78 -11.61 -16.23
CA VAL A 222 16.42 -12.13 -16.44
C VAL A 222 16.34 -13.60 -16.00
N GLY A 223 15.38 -13.91 -15.13
CA GLY A 223 15.08 -15.25 -14.63
C GLY A 223 13.59 -15.58 -14.66
N GLY A 224 13.21 -16.74 -14.12
CA GLY A 224 11.82 -17.22 -14.11
C GLY A 224 11.28 -17.52 -15.52
N GLY A 225 9.95 -17.55 -15.67
CA GLY A 225 9.28 -17.78 -16.95
C GLY A 225 9.56 -16.69 -17.99
N VAL A 226 9.84 -15.46 -17.53
CA VAL A 226 10.25 -14.33 -18.38
C VAL A 226 11.50 -14.67 -19.21
N ALA A 227 12.45 -15.41 -18.64
CA ALA A 227 13.68 -15.78 -19.33
C ALA A 227 13.43 -16.63 -20.60
N ASN A 228 12.31 -17.37 -20.65
CA ASN A 228 11.98 -18.22 -21.79
C ASN A 228 11.72 -17.40 -23.07
N VAL A 229 11.18 -16.18 -22.94
CA VAL A 229 10.98 -15.26 -24.07
C VAL A 229 12.33 -14.90 -24.70
N PHE A 230 13.32 -14.56 -23.88
CA PHE A 230 14.68 -14.22 -24.32
C PHE A 230 15.45 -15.44 -24.85
N MET A 231 15.31 -16.60 -24.21
CA MET A 231 15.92 -17.85 -24.68
C MET A 231 15.36 -18.25 -26.05
N LYS A 232 14.03 -18.21 -26.23
CA LYS A 232 13.37 -18.51 -27.50
C LYS A 232 13.75 -17.52 -28.60
N ALA A 233 13.89 -16.23 -28.27
CA ALA A 233 14.38 -15.22 -29.22
C ALA A 233 15.82 -15.47 -29.69
N LYS A 234 16.68 -16.02 -28.81
CA LYS A 234 18.03 -16.51 -29.14
C LYS A 234 18.04 -17.85 -29.90
N GLY A 235 16.87 -18.41 -30.22
CA GLY A 235 16.74 -19.69 -30.94
C GLY A 235 16.93 -20.93 -30.06
N ILE A 236 16.91 -20.79 -28.74
CA ILE A 236 17.00 -21.90 -27.80
C ILE A 236 15.61 -22.54 -27.66
N ASP A 237 15.53 -23.87 -27.79
CA ASP A 237 14.30 -24.62 -27.52
C ASP A 237 14.02 -24.64 -26.01
N VAL A 238 12.84 -24.12 -25.63
CA VAL A 238 12.37 -24.02 -24.25
C VAL A 238 11.32 -25.09 -23.90
N GLY A 239 11.05 -26.02 -24.82
CA GLY A 239 10.13 -27.14 -24.62
C GLY A 239 8.71 -26.70 -24.27
N SER A 240 8.15 -27.29 -23.20
CA SER A 240 6.80 -27.00 -22.70
C SER A 240 6.73 -25.80 -21.75
N SER A 241 7.83 -25.05 -21.59
CA SER A 241 7.86 -23.89 -20.69
C SER A 241 6.92 -22.79 -21.18
N PHE A 242 6.29 -22.07 -20.25
CA PHE A 242 5.42 -20.93 -20.59
C PHE A 242 6.21 -19.82 -21.31
N VAL A 243 5.67 -19.31 -22.41
CA VAL A 243 6.25 -18.23 -23.23
C VAL A 243 5.14 -17.32 -23.74
N GLU A 244 5.37 -16.02 -23.72
CA GLU A 244 4.51 -15.04 -24.39
C GLU A 244 5.10 -14.70 -25.77
N ASP A 245 4.69 -15.44 -26.81
CA ASP A 245 5.26 -15.38 -28.17
C ASP A 245 5.28 -13.98 -28.78
N VAL A 246 4.28 -13.14 -28.47
CA VAL A 246 4.18 -11.75 -28.95
C VAL A 246 5.42 -10.92 -28.59
N PHE A 247 6.11 -11.24 -27.50
CA PHE A 247 7.31 -10.51 -27.06
C PHE A 247 8.62 -11.11 -27.58
N VAL A 248 8.60 -12.31 -28.17
CA VAL A 248 9.80 -12.97 -28.71
C VAL A 248 10.37 -12.14 -29.86
N ASP A 249 9.52 -11.65 -30.76
CA ASP A 249 9.95 -10.83 -31.89
C ASP A 249 10.41 -9.44 -31.42
N LEU A 250 9.77 -8.88 -30.38
CA LEU A 250 10.16 -7.59 -29.79
C LEU A 250 11.61 -7.63 -29.28
N VAL A 251 12.00 -8.70 -28.59
CA VAL A 251 13.35 -8.86 -28.00
C VAL A 251 14.37 -9.45 -28.98
N ARG A 252 13.96 -9.82 -30.20
CA ARG A 252 14.84 -10.35 -31.26
C ARG A 252 15.66 -9.26 -31.95
N THR A 253 15.15 -8.03 -31.94
CA THR A 253 15.90 -6.82 -32.29
C THR A 253 17.14 -6.74 -31.39
N PRO A 254 18.35 -6.39 -31.90
CA PRO A 254 19.59 -6.53 -31.12
C PRO A 254 19.44 -5.87 -29.76
N THR A 255 19.29 -6.68 -28.74
CA THR A 255 19.17 -6.20 -27.37
C THR A 255 20.54 -5.66 -27.02
N GLU A 256 20.62 -4.34 -26.92
CA GLU A 256 21.76 -3.57 -26.43
C GLU A 256 22.39 -4.23 -25.17
N PRO A 257 23.70 -3.99 -24.90
CA PRO A 257 24.59 -4.82 -24.08
C PRO A 257 24.22 -5.03 -22.60
N LYS A 258 23.07 -4.55 -22.16
CA LYS A 258 22.61 -4.57 -20.76
C LYS A 258 21.88 -5.85 -20.36
N PHE A 259 21.27 -6.59 -21.28
CA PHE A 259 20.56 -7.84 -20.95
C PHE A 259 21.53 -9.03 -20.90
N LEU A 260 21.70 -9.61 -19.72
CA LEU A 260 22.56 -10.78 -19.46
C LEU A 260 21.72 -12.02 -19.19
#